data_AF-A0A967VQC7-F1
#
_entry.id   AF-A0A967VQC7-F1
#
_cell.length_a   1.000
_cell.length_b   1.000
_cell.length_c   1.000
_cell.angle_alpha   90.00
_cell.angle_beta   90.00
_cell.angle_gamma   90.00
#
_symmetry.space_group_name_H-M   'P 1'
#
loop_
_entity.id
_entity.type
_entity.pdbx_description
1 polymer ?
#
loop_
_entity_poly.entity_id
_entity_poly.type
_entity_poly.pdbx_seq_one_letter_code
_entity_poly.pdbx_strand_id
1 'polypeptide(L)'
;DQGADYIGCGAVFGTTSKPGLADERIGPEGLGRVVRSVDIPVVGIGGVTPDNVHEIAAAGAAGAAVIGAVMTAPDPRAAVRRLLAAFG
;
A
#
# COMPACT_ATOMS: atom_id res chain seq x y z
N ASP A 1 -25.90 -1.11 11.92
CA ASP A 1 -24.66 -1.89 12.00
C ASP A 1 -24.03 -2.08 10.62
N GLN A 2 -23.57 -0.98 9.98
CA GLN A 2 -22.96 -1.00 8.64
C GLN A 2 -21.60 -0.28 8.70
N GLY A 3 -20.63 -0.90 9.35
CA GLY A 3 -19.23 -0.44 9.34
C GLY A 3 -18.53 -0.74 8.02
N ALA A 4 -17.30 -0.27 7.86
CA ALA A 4 -16.47 -0.65 6.72
C ALA A 4 -15.90 -2.08 6.91
N ASP A 5 -15.83 -2.84 5.82
CA ASP A 5 -15.22 -4.17 5.83
C ASP A 5 -13.67 -4.12 5.79
N TYR A 6 -13.11 -3.03 5.27
CA TYR A 6 -11.67 -2.77 5.21
C TYR A 6 -11.38 -1.28 4.99
N ILE A 7 -10.11 -0.88 5.14
CA ILE A 7 -9.64 0.48 4.88
C ILE A 7 -8.52 0.44 3.82
N GLY A 8 -8.64 1.24 2.77
CA GLY A 8 -7.50 1.64 1.94
C GLY A 8 -6.82 2.87 2.56
N CYS A 9 -5.57 2.74 3.01
CA CYS A 9 -4.87 3.76 3.78
C CYS A 9 -3.65 4.30 3.02
N GLY A 10 -3.63 5.61 2.78
CA GLY A 10 -2.56 6.27 2.03
C GLY A 10 -2.81 7.76 1.78
N ALA A 11 -1.96 8.44 0.99
CA ALA A 11 -0.82 7.86 0.28
C ALA A 11 0.34 7.48 1.23
N VAL A 12 0.83 6.24 1.14
CA VAL A 12 1.95 5.79 1.97
C VAL A 12 3.26 6.36 1.44
N PHE A 13 3.45 6.34 0.12
CA PHE A 13 4.58 6.92 -0.58
C PHE A 13 4.11 7.94 -1.64
N GLY A 14 5.06 8.68 -2.22
CA GLY A 14 4.77 9.58 -3.33
C GLY A 14 4.25 8.84 -4.56
N THR A 15 3.24 9.40 -5.23
CA THR A 15 2.62 8.81 -6.43
C THR A 15 2.40 9.86 -7.51
N THR A 16 2.53 9.46 -8.77
CA THR A 16 2.21 10.30 -9.94
C THR A 16 0.79 10.07 -10.46
N SER A 17 0.08 9.03 -9.99
CA SER A 17 -1.27 8.71 -10.44
C SER A 17 -2.34 9.72 -9.97
N LYS A 18 -2.04 10.54 -8.96
CA LYS A 18 -2.91 11.59 -8.46
C LYS A 18 -2.08 12.87 -8.22
N PRO A 19 -2.03 13.80 -9.20
CA PRO A 19 -1.27 15.04 -9.10
C PRO A 19 -1.72 15.89 -7.90
N GLY A 20 -0.79 16.59 -7.26
CA GLY A 20 -1.07 17.48 -6.12
C GLY A 20 -0.95 16.85 -4.73
N LEU A 21 -0.66 15.54 -4.65
CA LEU A 21 -0.44 14.82 -3.39
C LEU A 21 1.03 14.39 -3.17
N ALA A 22 1.96 14.89 -3.99
CA ALA A 22 3.35 14.43 -3.98
C ALA A 22 4.05 14.64 -2.62
N ASP A 23 3.64 15.68 -1.90
CA ASP A 23 4.23 16.08 -0.61
C ASP A 23 3.44 15.54 0.59
N GLU A 24 2.20 15.07 0.38
CA GLU A 24 1.33 14.55 1.43
C GLU A 24 1.41 13.01 1.49
N ARG A 25 2.29 12.51 2.35
CA ARG A 25 2.44 11.07 2.62
C ARG A 25 2.41 10.77 4.11
N ILE A 26 1.71 9.71 4.47
CA ILE A 26 1.65 9.25 5.87
C ILE A 26 2.87 8.40 6.26
N GLY A 27 3.58 7.85 5.26
CA GLY A 27 4.69 6.93 5.45
C GLY A 27 4.28 5.60 6.09
N PRO A 28 5.20 4.62 6.14
CA PRO A 28 4.96 3.33 6.81
C PRO A 28 4.59 3.49 8.29
N GLU A 29 5.17 4.48 8.98
CA GLU A 29 4.84 4.76 10.38
C GLU A 29 3.38 5.20 10.55
N GLY A 30 2.92 6.15 9.73
CA GLY A 30 1.53 6.62 9.75
C GLY A 30 0.54 5.50 9.40
N LEU A 31 0.88 4.66 8.42
CA LEU A 31 0.12 3.46 8.12
C LEU A 31 0.03 2.53 9.34
N GLY A 32 1.16 2.26 10.00
CA GLY A 32 1.19 1.42 11.20
C GLY A 32 0.36 2.00 12.36
N ARG A 33 0.30 3.33 12.50
CA ARG A 33 -0.60 3.98 13.49
C ARG A 33 -2.06 3.68 13.18
N VAL A 34 -2.47 3.69 11.91
CA VAL A 34 -3.84 3.36 11.50
C VAL A 34 -4.13 1.88 11.74
N VAL A 35 -3.23 0.98 11.32
CA VAL A 35 -3.34 -0.47 11.56
C VAL A 35 -3.60 -0.78 13.03
N ARG A 36 -2.88 -0.14 13.95
CA ARG A 36 -3.05 -0.35 15.40
C ARG A 36 -4.31 0.26 16.00
N SER A 37 -5.04 1.07 15.24
CA SER A 37 -6.20 1.82 15.75
C SER A 37 -7.55 1.21 15.39
N VAL A 38 -7.56 0.15 14.59
CA VAL A 38 -8.78 -0.49 14.08
C VAL A 38 -8.65 -2.02 14.10
N ASP A 39 -9.78 -2.71 14.19
CA ASP A 39 -9.84 -4.19 14.18
C ASP A 39 -10.14 -4.78 12.80
N ILE A 40 -10.37 -3.93 11.78
CA ILE A 40 -10.63 -4.35 10.40
C ILE A 40 -9.37 -4.30 9.53
N PRO A 41 -9.28 -5.10 8.45
CA PRO A 41 -8.12 -5.11 7.56
C PRO A 41 -7.78 -3.73 7.00
N VAL A 42 -6.49 -3.39 7.01
CA VAL A 42 -5.96 -2.17 6.40
C VAL A 42 -5.06 -2.54 5.23
N VAL A 43 -5.31 -1.95 4.07
CA VAL A 43 -4.53 -2.10 2.84
C VAL A 43 -3.76 -0.81 2.57
N GLY A 44 -2.43 -0.89 2.47
CA GLY A 44 -1.59 0.26 2.14
C GLY A 44 -1.72 0.65 0.67
N ILE A 45 -1.88 1.94 0.36
CA ILE A 45 -2.00 2.45 -1.01
C ILE A 45 -1.17 3.71 -1.24
N GLY A 46 -0.74 3.93 -2.49
CA GLY A 46 -0.05 5.15 -2.92
C GLY A 46 1.46 4.93 -3.02
N GLY A 47 1.96 4.92 -4.25
CA GLY A 47 3.39 4.80 -4.55
C GLY A 47 4.03 3.44 -4.21
N VAL A 48 3.22 2.39 -4.05
CA VAL A 48 3.71 1.05 -3.74
C VAL A 48 4.35 0.40 -4.98
N THR A 49 5.54 -0.17 -4.80
CA THR A 49 6.36 -0.84 -5.80
C THR A 49 6.93 -2.15 -5.23
N PRO A 50 7.48 -3.05 -6.07
CA PRO A 50 8.19 -4.24 -5.59
C PRO A 50 9.34 -3.95 -4.62
N ASP A 51 9.91 -2.74 -4.67
CA ASP A 51 11.10 -2.40 -3.88
C ASP A 51 10.73 -1.85 -2.48
N ASN A 52 9.52 -1.32 -2.28
CA ASN A 52 9.08 -0.72 -1.00
C ASN A 52 7.91 -1.45 -0.31
N VAL A 53 7.29 -2.43 -0.98
CA VAL A 53 6.12 -3.17 -0.45
C VAL A 53 6.40 -3.90 0.88
N HIS A 54 7.66 -4.23 1.16
CA HIS A 54 8.07 -4.82 2.43
C HIS A 54 7.83 -3.88 3.62
N GLU A 55 7.90 -2.56 3.43
CA GLU A 55 7.61 -1.58 4.48
C GLU A 55 6.10 -1.54 4.80
N ILE A 56 5.25 -1.79 3.80
CA ILE A 56 3.79 -1.92 3.99
C ILE A 56 3.47 -3.15 4.84
N ALA A 57 4.08 -4.28 4.51
CA ALA A 57 3.91 -5.52 5.27
C ALA A 57 4.44 -5.36 6.72
N ALA A 58 5.62 -4.76 6.89
CA ALA A 58 6.20 -4.51 8.21
C ALA A 58 5.36 -3.55 9.08
N ALA A 59 4.58 -2.64 8.46
CA ALA A 59 3.64 -1.78 9.17
C ALA A 59 2.40 -2.54 9.71
N GLY A 60 2.23 -3.81 9.35
CA GLY A 60 1.12 -4.66 9.78
C GLY A 60 -0.13 -4.56 8.89
N ALA A 61 0.00 -3.97 7.69
CA ALA A 61 -1.11 -3.94 6.74
C ALA A 61 -1.44 -5.37 6.26
N ALA A 62 -2.74 -5.63 6.07
CA ALA A 62 -3.25 -6.90 5.55
C ALA A 62 -2.94 -7.10 4.05
N GLY A 63 -2.53 -6.04 3.35
CA GLY A 63 -2.15 -6.10 1.94
C GLY A 63 -1.73 -4.75 1.41
N ALA A 64 -1.45 -4.70 0.10
CA ALA A 64 -1.14 -3.47 -0.62
C ALA A 64 -1.96 -3.32 -1.90
N ALA A 65 -2.36 -2.10 -2.22
CA ALA A 65 -2.99 -1.74 -3.47
C ALA A 65 -1.98 -1.05 -4.40
N VAL A 66 -1.90 -1.53 -5.64
CA VAL A 66 -0.92 -1.09 -6.64
C VAL A 66 -1.59 -0.75 -7.97
N ILE A 67 -1.04 0.22 -8.71
CA ILE A 67 -1.47 0.56 -10.08
C ILE A 67 -0.24 0.56 -10.99
N GLY A 68 0.56 1.63 -10.95
CA GLY A 68 1.66 1.84 -11.90
C GLY A 68 2.67 0.70 -11.90
N ALA A 69 3.05 0.21 -10.72
CA ALA A 69 4.00 -0.89 -10.54
C ALA A 69 3.63 -2.19 -11.31
N VAL A 70 2.36 -2.38 -11.66
CA VAL A 70 1.90 -3.53 -12.47
C VAL A 70 1.54 -3.08 -13.89
N MET A 71 0.79 -1.98 -14.03
CA MET A 71 0.26 -1.52 -15.32
C MET A 71 1.35 -1.06 -16.30
N THR A 72 2.50 -0.60 -15.79
CA THR A 72 3.62 -0.13 -16.62
C THR A 72 4.82 -1.07 -16.56
N ALA A 73 4.67 -2.25 -15.96
CA ALA A 73 5.77 -3.20 -15.84
C ALA A 73 6.02 -3.90 -17.19
N PRO A 74 7.30 -4.08 -17.60
CA PRO A 74 7.63 -4.91 -18.76
C PRO A 74 7.17 -6.37 -18.60
N ASP A 75 7.16 -6.87 -17.36
CA ASP A 75 6.61 -8.17 -16.98
C ASP A 75 5.69 -8.01 -15.75
N PRO A 76 4.37 -7.86 -15.95
CA PRO A 76 3.41 -7.76 -14.86
C PRO A 76 3.38 -8.98 -13.95
N ARG A 77 3.66 -10.18 -14.48
CA ARG A 77 3.67 -11.42 -13.69
C ARG A 77 4.86 -11.40 -12.72
N ALA A 78 6.04 -11.04 -13.18
CA ALA A 78 7.22 -10.92 -12.32
C ALA A 78 7.02 -9.82 -11.26
N ALA A 79 6.43 -8.68 -11.63
CA ALA A 79 6.12 -7.59 -10.70
C ALA A 79 5.18 -8.06 -9.58
N VAL A 80 4.07 -8.72 -9.93
CA VAL A 80 3.11 -9.26 -8.94
C VAL A 80 3.76 -10.31 -8.04
N ARG A 81 4.60 -11.21 -8.57
CA ARG A 81 5.31 -12.19 -7.72
C ARG A 81 6.20 -11.52 -6.67
N ARG A 82 6.90 -10.45 -7.02
CA ARG A 82 7.75 -9.70 -6.07
C ARG A 82 6.92 -8.93 -5.04
N LEU A 83 5.78 -8.35 -5.45
CA LEU A 83 4.85 -7.69 -4.52
C LEU A 83 4.28 -8.68 -3.50
N LEU A 84 3.84 -9.86 -3.97
CA LEU A 84 3.31 -10.90 -3.10
C LEU A 84 4.36 -11.47 -2.15
N ALA A 85 5.64 -11.53 -2.53
CA ALA A 85 6.69 -12.06 -1.66
C ALA A 85 6.88 -11.29 -0.33
N ALA A 86 6.34 -10.07 -0.22
CA ALA A 86 6.32 -9.32 1.05
C ALA A 86 5.19 -9.76 2.00
N PHE A 87 4.18 -10.47 1.50
CA PHE A 87 3.03 -10.94 2.26
C PHE A 87 3.07 -12.47 2.29
N GLY A 88 3.13 -13.06 3.49
CA GLY A 88 3.14 -14.50 3.70
C GLY A 88 1.78 -15.14 3.44
#